data_AF-A0A5E4LAB4-F1
#
_entry.id   AF-A0A5E4LAB4-F1
#
_cell.length_a   1.000
_cell.length_b   1.000
_cell.length_c   1.000
_cell.angle_alpha   90.00
_cell.angle_beta   90.00
_cell.angle_gamma   90.00
#
_symmetry.space_group_name_H-M   'P 1'
#
loop_
_entity.id
_entity.type
_entity.pdbx_description
1 polymer ?
#
loop_
_entity_poly.entity_id
_entity_poly.type
_entity_poly.pdbx_seq_one_letter_code
_entity_poly.pdbx_strand_id
1 'polypeptide(L)' 'MLETSKERVKLLKAGIPGKRIEKMYIKFNNFKIVQKPVLFEKVETNSKNIENYNSQKL' A
#
# COMPACT_ATOMS: atom_id res chain seq x y z
N MET A 1 -15.40 14.79 -8.92
CA MET A 1 -16.68 14.27 -8.36
C MET A 1 -16.40 13.65 -7.00
N LEU A 2 -17.02 14.16 -5.92
CA LEU A 2 -16.72 13.79 -4.51
C LEU A 2 -15.39 14.31 -3.97
N GLU A 3 -14.75 15.24 -4.67
CA GLU A 3 -13.45 15.81 -4.29
C GLU A 3 -13.60 16.64 -3.01
N THR A 4 -14.71 17.37 -2.90
CA THR A 4 -14.96 18.25 -1.76
C THR A 4 -15.72 17.53 -0.64
N SER A 5 -15.44 17.92 0.60
CA SER A 5 -16.21 17.47 1.76
C SER A 5 -17.70 17.81 1.63
N LYS A 6 -18.03 18.96 1.04
CA LYS A 6 -19.41 19.43 0.80
C LYS A 6 -20.23 18.44 -0.02
N GLU A 7 -19.67 17.88 -1.09
CA GLU A 7 -20.34 16.88 -1.92
C GLU A 7 -20.58 15.57 -1.15
N ARG A 8 -19.58 15.11 -0.38
CA ARG A 8 -19.72 13.88 0.43
C ARG A 8 -20.77 14.06 1.54
N VAL A 9 -20.85 15.24 2.15
CA VAL A 9 -21.89 15.58 3.13
C VAL A 9 -23.28 15.60 2.51
N LYS A 10 -23.45 16.09 1.26
CA LYS A 10 -24.74 16.02 0.56
C LYS A 10 -25.21 14.57 0.38
N LEU A 11 -24.30 13.66 0.02
CA LEU A 11 -24.65 12.24 -0.14
C LEU A 11 -25.00 11.56 1.19
N LEU A 12 -24.30 11.91 2.28
CA LEU A 12 -24.65 11.43 3.62
C LEU A 12 -26.05 11.90 4.03
N LYS A 13 -26.37 13.18 3.81
CA LYS A 13 -27.71 13.73 4.08
C LYS A 13 -28.80 13.10 3.21
N ALA A 14 -28.46 12.63 2.02
CA ALA A 14 -29.37 11.89 1.14
C ALA A 14 -29.53 10.40 1.53
N GLY A 15 -28.92 9.95 2.64
CA GLY A 15 -29.05 8.59 3.15
C GLY A 15 -28.11 7.57 2.49
N ILE A 16 -27.12 8.01 1.70
CA ILE A 16 -26.14 7.08 1.13
C ILE A 16 -25.17 6.62 2.23
N PRO A 17 -24.93 5.31 2.39
CA PRO A 17 -24.00 4.80 3.38
C PRO A 17 -22.57 5.31 3.17
N GLY A 18 -21.90 5.69 4.27
CA GLY A 18 -20.51 6.17 4.26
C GLY A 18 -19.55 5.22 3.53
N LYS A 19 -19.66 3.90 3.77
CA LYS A 19 -18.85 2.88 3.07
C LYS A 19 -18.99 2.92 1.54
N ARG A 20 -20.17 3.29 1.03
CA ARG A 20 -20.42 3.39 -0.42
C ARG A 20 -19.82 4.69 -0.97
N ILE A 21 -19.91 5.79 -0.22
CA ILE A 21 -19.28 7.07 -0.54
C ILE A 21 -17.76 6.92 -0.57
N GLU A 22 -17.17 6.23 0.42
CA GLU A 22 -15.73 5.96 0.49
C GLU A 22 -15.23 5.17 -0.72
N LYS A 23 -15.94 4.09 -1.11
CA LYS A 23 -15.60 3.34 -2.32
C LYS A 23 -15.65 4.21 -3.58
N MET A 24 -16.66 5.06 -3.72
CA MET A 24 -16.74 6.00 -4.85
C MET A 24 -15.62 7.05 -4.79
N TYR A 25 -15.30 7.55 -3.60
CA TYR A 25 -14.21 8.51 -3.41
C TYR A 25 -12.88 7.93 -3.86
N ILE A 26 -12.54 6.71 -3.44
CA ILE A 26 -11.30 6.04 -3.86
C ILE A 26 -11.31 5.73 -5.37
N LYS A 27 -12.44 5.27 -5.92
CA LYS A 27 -12.54 4.83 -7.33
C LYS A 27 -12.51 5.98 -8.34
N PHE A 28 -13.15 7.10 -8.02
CA PHE A 28 -13.37 8.21 -8.96
C PHE A 28 -12.47 9.42 -8.73
N ASN A 29 -11.60 9.35 -7.73
CA ASN A 29 -10.51 10.32 -7.57
C ASN A 29 -9.20 9.62 -7.93
N ASN A 30 -8.19 10.38 -8.35
CA ASN A 30 -6.90 9.86 -8.84
C ASN A 30 -6.00 9.31 -7.72
N PHE A 31 -6.56 8.47 -6.84
CA PHE A 31 -5.82 7.79 -5.80
C PHE A 31 -5.00 6.65 -6.39
N LYS A 32 -3.70 6.67 -6.12
CA LYS A 32 -2.81 5.54 -6.38
C LYS A 32 -2.74 4.69 -5.13
N ILE A 33 -3.34 3.49 -5.17
CA ILE A 33 -3.19 2.51 -4.09
C ILE A 33 -1.77 1.97 -4.18
N VAL A 34 -0.91 2.35 -3.24
CA VAL A 34 0.45 1.82 -3.13
C VAL A 34 0.46 0.67 -2.12
N GLN A 35 0.97 -0.48 -2.53
CA GLN A 35 1.27 -1.55 -1.58
C GLN A 35 2.40 -1.06 -0.68
N LYS A 36 2.24 -1.18 0.65
CA LYS A 36 3.31 -0.82 1.59
C LYS A 36 4.55 -1.64 1.21
N PRO A 37 5.69 -0.99 0.86
CA PRO A 37 6.89 -1.73 0.48
C PRO A 37 7.31 -2.63 1.64
N VAL A 38 7.69 -3.86 1.32
CA VAL A 38 8.28 -4.79 2.29
C VAL A 38 9.57 -4.14 2.78
N LEU A 39 9.66 -3.89 4.08
CA LEU A 39 10.89 -3.42 4.69
C LEU A 39 11.86 -4.60 4.73
N PHE A 40 12.99 -4.50 4.03
CA PHE A 40 14.05 -5.50 4.10
C PHE A 40 15.30 -4.87 4.74
N GLU A 41 15.91 -5.62 5.66
CA GLU A 41 17.22 -5.27 6.21
C GLU A 41 18.30 -5.63 5.18
N LYS A 42 19.20 -4.68 4.90
CA LYS A 42 20.35 -4.91 4.03
C LYS A 42 21.36 -5.76 4.80
N VAL A 43 21.46 -7.04 4.48
CA VAL A 43 22.55 -7.89 4.96
C VAL A 43 23.76 -7.66 4.06
N GLU A 44 24.83 -7.08 4.60
CA GLU A 44 26.09 -6.94 3.87
C GLU A 44 26.81 -8.29 3.83
N THR A 45 26.77 -8.95 2.67
CA THR A 45 27.56 -10.18 2.46
C THR A 45 29.00 -9.81 2.16
N ASN A 46 29.89 -9.97 3.15
CA ASN A 46 31.33 -9.97 2.92
C ASN A 46 31.69 -11.19 2.07
N SER A 47 32.27 -10.95 0.89
CA SER A 47 32.65 -11.94 -0.14
C SER A 47 33.67 -12.99 0.30
N LYS A 48 34.16 -12.94 1.55
CA LYS A 48 35.15 -13.89 2.10
C LYS A 48 34.53 -15.18 2.66
N ASN A 49 33.20 -15.27 2.79
CA ASN A 49 32.55 -16.40 3.46
C ASN A 49 31.92 -17.44 2.52
N ILE A 50 31.94 -17.22 1.20
CA ILE A 50 31.32 -18.14 0.22
C ILE A 50 32.17 -19.43 0.06
N GLU A 51 33.49 -19.35 0.26
CA GLU A 51 34.42 -20.49 0.13
C GLU A 51 34.26 -21.52 1.26
N ASN A 52 33.88 -21.09 2.47
CA ASN A 52 33.68 -21.98 3.62
C ASN A 52 32.37 -22.77 3.55
N TYR A 53 31.33 -22.26 2.90
CA TYR A 53 30.04 -22.96 2.82
C TYR A 53 30.08 -24.15 1.84
N ASN A 54 30.90 -24.08 0.80
CA ASN A 54 31.06 -25.18 -0.17
C ASN A 54 32.03 -26.27 0.33
N SER A 55 32.92 -25.94 1.28
CA SER A 55 33.86 -26.88 1.88
C SER A 55 33.25 -27.72 3.01
N GLN A 56 32.10 -27.31 3.56
CA GLN A 56 31.38 -28.05 4.62
C GLN A 56 30.34 -29.03 4.05
N LYS A 57 30.22 -29.13 2.72
CA LYS A 57 29.23 -29.97 2.03
C LYS A 57 29.86 -31.12 1.22
N LEU A 58 31.15 -31.38 1.41
CA LEU A 58 31.91 -32.54 0.90
C LEU A 58 32.14 -33.56 2.02
#